data_AF-A0A7C9H2I7-F1
#
_entry.id   AF-A0A7C9H2I7-F1
#
_cell.length_a   1.000
_cell.length_b   1.000
_cell.length_c   1.000
_cell.angle_alpha   90.00
_cell.angle_beta   90.00
_cell.angle_gamma   90.00
#
_symmetry.space_group_name_H-M   'P 1'
#
loop_
_entity.id
_entity.type
_entity.pdbx_description
1 polymer ?
#
loop_
_entity_poly.entity_id
_entity_poly.type
_entity_poly.pdbx_seq_one_letter_code
_entity_poly.pdbx_strand_id
1 'polypeptide(L)'
;MKKLIDDIIKENDWIVEGSPRKVFKESFDCCDNVIVLDEYTIIRLVRVFKRWIRQRRGRESYNSRPTWDFLWLNIKWVFEFNRMKKGLLQELSTYGEKVKIFKHSKDAYAFVIKSYLQA
;
A
#
# COMPACT_ATOMS: atom_id res chain seq x y z
N MET A 1 10.11 -16.60 3.47
CA MET A 1 9.14 -15.61 2.96
C MET A 1 8.27 -16.19 1.86
N LYS A 2 8.81 -16.73 0.75
CA LYS A 2 7.99 -17.36 -0.31
C LYS A 2 7.09 -18.49 0.23
N LYS A 3 7.68 -19.52 0.86
CA LYS A 3 6.93 -20.63 1.46
C LYS A 3 5.78 -20.20 2.38
N LEU A 4 5.98 -19.14 3.18
CA LEU A 4 4.94 -18.60 4.06
C LEU A 4 3.75 -18.02 3.27
N ILE A 5 4.02 -17.31 2.18
CA ILE A 5 2.97 -16.76 1.32
C ILE A 5 2.24 -17.89 0.61
N ASP A 6 2.97 -18.88 0.10
CA ASP A 6 2.39 -20.05 -0.58
C ASP A 6 1.46 -20.84 0.35
N ASP A 7 1.75 -20.87 1.65
CA ASP A 7 0.90 -21.50 2.65
C ASP A 7 -0.34 -20.63 2.96
N ILE A 8 -0.18 -19.30 3.10
CA ILE A 8 -1.29 -18.36 3.33
C ILE A 8 -2.31 -18.38 2.19
N ILE A 9 -1.86 -18.38 0.93
CA ILE A 9 -2.78 -18.31 -0.24
C ILE A 9 -3.57 -19.62 -0.48
N LYS A 10 -3.26 -20.69 0.27
CA LYS A 10 -4.02 -21.95 0.25
C LYS A 10 -5.15 -21.99 1.28
N GLU A 11 -5.14 -21.08 2.24
CA GLU A 11 -6.22 -20.95 3.22
C GLU A 11 -7.49 -20.42 2.54
N ASN A 12 -8.65 -20.64 3.17
CA ASN A 12 -9.93 -20.18 2.63
C ASN A 12 -10.07 -18.65 2.66
N ASP A 13 -9.61 -18.03 3.76
CA ASP A 13 -9.73 -16.58 3.99
C ASP A 13 -8.36 -16.00 4.32
N TRP A 14 -7.90 -15.05 3.52
CA TRP A 14 -6.60 -14.42 3.72
C TRP A 14 -6.56 -12.99 3.20
N ILE A 15 -5.67 -12.20 3.81
CA ILE A 15 -5.32 -10.87 3.34
C ILE A 15 -3.80 -10.79 3.28
N VAL A 16 -3.28 -10.44 2.11
CA VAL A 16 -1.86 -10.10 1.93
C VAL A 16 -1.74 -8.60 1.71
N GLU A 17 -1.09 -7.91 2.64
CA GLU A 17 -0.79 -6.49 2.54
C GLU A 17 0.70 -6.22 2.34
N GLY A 18 1.01 -5.16 1.59
CA GLY A 18 2.39 -4.70 1.48
C GLY A 18 2.68 -3.88 0.23
N SER A 19 3.96 -3.54 0.08
CA SER A 19 4.48 -2.99 -1.17
C SER A 19 4.51 -4.06 -2.26
N PRO A 20 4.35 -3.70 -3.55
CA PRO A 20 4.40 -4.63 -4.67
C PRO A 20 5.77 -5.32 -4.73
N ARG A 21 5.84 -6.55 -4.22
CA ARG A 21 7.02 -7.40 -4.26
C ARG A 21 6.74 -8.56 -5.20
N LYS A 22 7.76 -9.02 -5.92
CA LYS A 22 7.65 -10.17 -6.84
C LYS A 22 7.08 -11.42 -6.17
N VAL A 23 7.34 -11.60 -4.88
CA VAL A 23 6.85 -12.74 -4.09
C VAL A 23 5.32 -12.78 -3.95
N PHE A 24 4.63 -11.65 -4.14
CA PHE A 24 3.17 -11.59 -4.05
C PHE A 24 2.47 -11.83 -5.39
N LYS A 25 3.21 -12.02 -6.50
CA LYS A 25 2.61 -12.12 -7.83
C LYS A 25 1.58 -13.25 -7.94
N GLU A 26 1.89 -14.42 -7.37
CA GLU A 26 0.98 -15.57 -7.35
C GLU A 26 -0.33 -15.25 -6.58
N SER A 27 -0.27 -14.40 -5.54
CA SER A 27 -1.47 -13.96 -4.81
C SER A 27 -2.42 -13.12 -5.66
N PHE A 28 -1.90 -12.38 -6.66
CA PHE A 28 -2.76 -11.65 -7.59
C PHE A 28 -3.53 -12.57 -8.52
N ASP A 29 -3.06 -13.79 -8.78
CA ASP A 29 -3.75 -14.74 -9.64
C ASP A 29 -4.94 -15.37 -8.89
N CYS A 30 -4.76 -15.72 -7.61
CA CYS A 30 -5.76 -16.46 -6.83
C CYS A 30 -6.66 -15.63 -5.89
N CYS A 31 -6.41 -14.33 -5.68
CA CYS A 31 -7.30 -13.51 -4.85
C CYS A 31 -8.63 -13.19 -5.55
N ASP A 32 -9.68 -12.95 -4.74
CA ASP A 32 -10.96 -12.41 -5.23
C ASP A 32 -10.86 -10.94 -5.65
N ASN A 33 -10.12 -10.13 -4.89
CA ASN A 33 -9.96 -8.70 -5.13
C ASN A 33 -8.54 -8.23 -4.83
N VAL A 34 -8.03 -7.33 -5.67
CA VAL A 34 -6.80 -6.56 -5.44
C VAL A 34 -7.19 -5.12 -5.14
N ILE A 35 -6.96 -4.68 -3.90
CA ILE A 35 -7.26 -3.31 -3.47
C ILE A 35 -6.00 -2.45 -3.56
N VAL A 36 -6.02 -1.45 -4.45
CA VAL A 36 -4.90 -0.52 -4.65
C VAL A 36 -5.22 0.83 -4.05
N LEU A 37 -4.44 1.23 -3.03
CA LEU A 37 -4.52 2.55 -2.42
C LEU A 37 -3.62 3.55 -3.17
N ASP A 38 -4.17 4.18 -4.21
CA ASP A 38 -3.48 5.18 -5.04
C ASP A 38 -3.73 6.62 -4.55
N GLU A 39 -3.48 6.85 -3.27
CA GLU A 39 -3.58 8.18 -2.63
C GLU A 39 -2.75 9.23 -3.40
N TYR A 40 -3.29 10.45 -3.51
CA TYR A 40 -2.64 11.57 -4.18
C TYR A 40 -1.25 11.86 -3.62
N THR A 41 -0.29 12.17 -4.50
CA THR A 41 1.10 12.48 -4.13
C THR A 41 1.18 13.60 -3.09
N ILE A 42 0.37 14.65 -3.23
CA ILE A 42 0.34 15.77 -2.29
C ILE A 42 -0.04 15.31 -0.87
N ILE A 43 -1.01 14.39 -0.74
CA ILE A 43 -1.43 13.85 0.55
C ILE A 43 -0.31 13.00 1.15
N ARG A 44 0.41 12.21 0.34
CA ARG A 44 1.58 11.44 0.80
C ARG A 44 2.68 12.36 1.34
N LEU A 45 2.97 13.45 0.63
CA LEU A 45 3.97 14.44 1.05
C LEU A 45 3.56 15.15 2.35
N VAL A 46 2.29 15.55 2.47
CA VAL A 46 1.74 16.14 3.72
C VAL A 46 1.88 15.16 4.89
N ARG A 47 1.58 13.87 4.68
CA ARG A 47 1.73 12.83 5.72
C ARG A 47 3.19 12.64 6.14
N VAL A 48 4.13 12.61 5.18
CA VAL A 48 5.58 12.55 5.45
C VAL A 48 6.02 13.74 6.31
N PHE A 49 5.66 14.95 5.92
CA PHE A 49 6.04 16.15 6.64
C PHE A 49 5.41 16.23 8.04
N LYS A 50 4.12 15.90 8.16
CA LYS A 50 3.40 15.86 9.44
C LYS A 50 4.03 14.84 10.39
N ARG A 51 4.34 13.63 9.91
CA ARG A 51 5.04 12.59 10.69
C ARG A 51 6.39 13.09 11.18
N TRP A 52 7.20 13.67 10.30
CA TRP A 52 8.52 14.20 10.65
C TRP A 52 8.43 15.26 11.77
N ILE A 53 7.48 16.20 11.70
CA ILE A 53 7.24 17.18 12.77
C ILE A 53 6.82 16.49 14.08
N ARG A 54 5.92 15.51 14.03
CA ARG A 54 5.46 14.79 15.24
C ARG A 54 6.60 14.04 15.91
N GLN A 55 7.46 13.38 15.13
CA GLN A 55 8.65 12.68 15.63
C GLN A 55 9.66 13.65 16.27
N ARG A 56 9.92 14.80 15.63
CA ARG A 56 10.76 15.87 16.18
C ARG A 56 10.24 16.44 17.50
N ARG A 57 8.92 16.45 17.69
CA ARG A 57 8.24 16.94 18.91
C ARG A 57 8.01 15.84 19.96
N GLY A 58 8.51 14.61 19.74
CA GLY A 58 8.30 13.48 20.66
C GLY A 58 6.85 12.96 20.72
N ARG A 59 5.99 13.35 19.77
CA ARG A 59 4.57 12.93 19.71
C ARG A 59 4.35 11.64 18.93
N GLU A 60 5.40 11.12 18.31
CA GLU A 60 5.41 9.88 17.55
C GLU A 60 6.80 9.25 17.71
N SER A 61 6.85 7.95 18.00
CA SER A 61 8.12 7.22 18.09
C SER A 61 8.77 7.11 16.70
N TYR A 62 10.08 6.86 16.69
CA TYR A 62 10.81 6.67 15.45
C TYR A 62 11.87 5.59 15.63
N ASN A 63 12.05 4.78 14.58
CA ASN A 63 13.15 3.82 14.48
C ASN A 63 14.43 4.48 13.93
N SER A 64 14.26 5.52 13.12
CA SER A 64 15.34 6.32 12.53
C SER A 64 15.15 7.78 12.94
N ARG A 65 16.23 8.44 13.39
CA ARG A 65 16.17 9.82 13.86
C ARG A 65 15.59 10.74 12.78
N PRO A 66 14.60 11.59 13.09
CA PRO A 66 13.97 12.49 12.11
C PRO A 66 14.89 13.67 11.81
N THR A 67 15.96 13.45 11.03
CA THR A 67 16.86 14.51 10.54
C THR A 67 16.29 15.15 9.26
N TRP A 68 16.89 16.26 8.82
CA TRP A 68 16.55 16.86 7.53
C TRP A 68 16.89 15.92 6.36
N ASP A 69 18.02 15.21 6.43
CA ASP A 69 18.39 14.19 5.45
C ASP A 69 17.34 13.07 5.39
N PHE A 70 16.84 12.64 6.55
CA PHE A 70 15.80 11.62 6.60
C PHE A 70 14.49 12.12 5.98
N LEU A 71 14.12 13.38 6.19
CA LEU A 71 12.97 13.98 5.52
C LEU A 71 13.15 13.99 4.00
N TRP A 72 14.33 14.40 3.53
CA TRP A 72 14.66 14.40 2.10
C TRP A 72 14.59 13.00 1.49
N LEU A 73 15.12 11.98 2.17
CA LEU A 73 15.01 10.59 1.74
C LEU A 73 13.54 10.13 1.63
N ASN A 74 12.69 10.47 2.60
CA ASN A 74 11.27 10.12 2.53
C ASN A 74 10.56 10.83 1.35
N ILE A 75 10.89 12.09 1.08
CA ILE A 75 10.36 12.81 -0.09
C ILE A 75 10.83 12.14 -1.39
N LYS A 76 12.13 11.83 -1.50
CA LYS A 76 12.71 11.10 -2.64
C LYS A 76 11.97 9.77 -2.87
N TRP A 77 11.74 8.98 -1.81
CA TRP A 77 11.01 7.71 -1.90
C TRP A 77 9.56 7.87 -2.37
N VAL A 78 8.88 8.96 -2.02
CA VAL A 78 7.53 9.26 -2.56
C VAL A 78 7.58 9.42 -4.08
N PHE A 79 8.57 10.13 -4.61
CA PHE A 79 8.72 10.31 -6.06
C PHE A 79 9.20 9.05 -6.78
N GLU A 80 10.12 8.29 -6.18
CA GLU A 80 10.53 6.98 -6.72
C GLU A 80 9.35 6.01 -6.80
N PHE A 81 8.53 5.95 -5.74
CA PHE A 81 7.30 5.16 -5.75
C PHE A 81 6.37 5.59 -6.88
N ASN A 82 6.19 6.90 -7.12
CA ASN A 82 5.34 7.36 -8.23
C ASN A 82 5.82 6.91 -9.61
N ARG A 83 7.14 6.82 -9.82
CA ARG A 83 7.72 6.28 -11.06
C ARG A 83 7.43 4.79 -11.19
N MET A 84 7.68 4.02 -10.13
CA MET A 84 7.43 2.57 -10.10
C MET A 84 5.93 2.23 -10.22
N LYS A 85 5.08 3.05 -9.60
CA LYS A 85 3.63 2.86 -9.55
C LYS A 85 3.00 2.77 -10.94
N LYS A 86 3.49 3.53 -11.92
CA LYS A 86 2.96 3.47 -13.29
C LYS A 86 3.08 2.06 -13.87
N GLY A 87 4.24 1.42 -13.70
CA GLY A 87 4.45 0.04 -14.14
C GLY A 87 3.59 -0.96 -13.37
N LEU A 88 3.46 -0.78 -12.05
CA LEU A 88 2.57 -1.62 -11.24
C LEU A 88 1.12 -1.51 -11.71
N LEU A 89 0.60 -0.31 -11.92
CA LEU A 89 -0.80 -0.12 -12.34
C LEU A 89 -1.05 -0.72 -13.73
N GLN A 90 -0.06 -0.65 -14.62
CA GLN A 90 -0.14 -1.31 -15.93
C GLN A 90 -0.15 -2.84 -15.79
N GLU A 91 0.71 -3.40 -14.94
CA GLU A 91 0.68 -4.84 -14.63
C GLU A 91 -0.65 -5.24 -14.02
N LEU A 92 -1.16 -4.49 -13.04
CA LEU A 92 -2.42 -4.80 -12.38
C LEU A 92 -3.63 -4.69 -13.33
N SER A 93 -3.56 -3.84 -14.35
CA SER A 93 -4.66 -3.69 -15.31
C SER A 93 -4.98 -4.98 -16.08
N THR A 94 -4.04 -5.93 -16.17
CA THR A 94 -4.26 -7.23 -16.84
C THR A 94 -5.20 -8.15 -16.05
N TYR A 95 -5.39 -7.89 -14.76
CA TYR A 95 -6.27 -8.66 -13.89
C TYR A 95 -7.74 -8.22 -13.97
N GLY A 96 -8.04 -7.16 -14.72
CA GLY A 96 -9.42 -6.75 -15.01
C GLY A 96 -10.21 -6.35 -13.77
N GLU A 97 -11.44 -6.84 -13.67
CA GLU A 97 -12.43 -6.34 -12.71
C GLU A 97 -12.09 -6.57 -11.24
N LYS A 98 -11.25 -7.57 -10.91
CA LYS A 98 -10.85 -7.80 -9.51
C LYS A 98 -9.95 -6.70 -8.96
N VAL A 99 -9.36 -5.86 -9.81
CA VAL A 99 -8.52 -4.75 -9.35
C VAL A 99 -9.39 -3.52 -9.06
N LYS A 100 -9.40 -3.09 -7.80
CA LYS A 100 -10.12 -1.91 -7.33
C LYS A 100 -9.13 -0.84 -6.88
N ILE A 101 -9.09 0.28 -7.60
CA ILE A 101 -8.17 1.39 -7.33
C ILE A 101 -8.91 2.51 -6.62
N PHE A 102 -8.41 2.93 -5.46
CA PHE A 102 -9.03 3.97 -4.64
C PHE A 102 -8.09 5.13 -4.40
N LYS A 103 -8.62 6.35 -4.51
CA LYS A 103 -7.90 7.58 -4.14
C LYS A 103 -8.02 7.90 -2.67
N HIS A 104 -9.10 7.48 -2.02
CA HIS A 104 -9.36 7.74 -0.61
C HIS A 104 -9.58 6.43 0.14
N SER A 105 -9.03 6.35 1.35
CA SER A 105 -9.20 5.18 2.22
C SER A 105 -10.65 4.93 2.60
N LYS A 106 -11.48 5.98 2.67
CA LYS A 106 -12.92 5.87 2.96
C LYS A 106 -13.64 5.03 1.90
N ASP A 107 -13.30 5.21 0.63
CA ASP A 107 -13.94 4.49 -0.48
C ASP A 107 -13.50 3.02 -0.50
N ALA A 108 -12.21 2.78 -0.27
CA ALA A 108 -11.68 1.42 -0.11
C ALA A 108 -12.35 0.69 1.07
N TYR A 109 -12.51 1.38 2.20
CA TYR A 109 -13.19 0.84 3.38
C TYR A 109 -14.66 0.53 3.11
N ALA A 110 -15.39 1.44 2.46
CA ALA A 110 -16.78 1.22 2.08
C ALA A 110 -16.93 0.00 1.15
N PHE A 111 -16.01 -0.18 0.21
CA PHE A 111 -15.94 -1.38 -0.63
C PHE A 111 -15.74 -2.65 0.20
N VAL A 112 -14.76 -2.68 1.11
CA VAL A 112 -14.48 -3.85 1.96
C VAL A 112 -15.71 -4.22 2.80
N ILE A 113 -16.37 -3.23 3.41
CA ILE A 113 -17.57 -3.46 4.24
C ILE A 113 -18.67 -4.11 3.40
N LYS A 114 -18.94 -3.58 2.20
CA LYS A 114 -19.97 -4.10 1.29
C LYS A 114 -19.62 -5.51 0.78
N SER A 115 -18.35 -5.78 0.50
CA SER A 115 -17.92 -7.01 -0.16
C SER A 115 -17.71 -8.19 0.80
N TYR A 116 -17.39 -7.93 2.07
CA TYR A 116 -16.92 -8.98 2.97
C TYR A 116 -17.55 -8.97 4.37
N LEU A 117 -18.25 -7.89 4.76
CA LEU A 117 -18.78 -7.73 6.13
C LEU A 117 -20.31 -7.54 6.18
N GLN A 118 -20.98 -7.56 5.02
CA GLN A 118 -22.43 -7.65 4.92
C GLN A 118 -22.80 -9.08 4.52
N ALA A 119 -22.70 -10.00 5.48
CA ALA A 119 -23.28 -11.33 5.43
C ALA A 119 -24.37 -11.43 6.51
#